data_AF-R8BQC9-F1
#
_entry.id   AF-R8BQC9-F1
#
_cell.length_a   1.000
_cell.length_b   1.000
_cell.length_c   1.000
_cell.angle_alpha   90.00
_cell.angle_beta   90.00
_cell.angle_gamma   90.00
#
_symmetry.space_group_name_H-M   'P 1'
#
loop_
_entity.id
_entity.type
_entity.pdbx_description
1 polymer ?
#
loop_
_entity_poly.entity_id
_entity_poly.type
_entity_poly.pdbx_seq_one_letter_code
_entity_poly.pdbx_strand_id
1 'polypeptide(L)'
;MADNGEDVAQLLAFGVATPIAELGPELTESQKRVVRGEVTITWPYNSVNKSLAFLLAEPDVRLRRAKGLIRVQLNGASAEAVAGCNLGGGDEVLLSLDGVGWEKDDAPARPAGSRSDWQLKFSNKIILQVSYMT
;
A
#
# COMPACT_ATOMS: atom_id res chain seq x y z
N MET A 1 -25.94 5.62 -14.46
CA MET A 1 -24.55 5.92 -14.07
C MET A 1 -24.26 4.98 -12.91
N ALA A 2 -23.54 3.89 -13.16
CA ALA A 2 -23.16 3.00 -12.07
C ALA A 2 -22.27 3.80 -11.12
N ASP A 3 -22.52 3.66 -9.82
CA ASP A 3 -21.72 4.30 -8.79
C ASP A 3 -20.30 3.72 -8.86
N ASN A 4 -19.34 4.51 -9.36
CA ASN A 4 -17.93 4.10 -9.42
C ASN A 4 -17.39 3.65 -8.05
N GLY A 5 -18.00 4.09 -6.94
CA GLY A 5 -17.62 3.65 -5.59
C GLY A 5 -18.01 2.21 -5.27
N GLU A 6 -19.18 1.74 -5.74
CA GLU A 6 -19.67 0.39 -5.48
C GLU A 6 -18.85 -0.66 -6.24
N ASP A 7 -18.45 -0.36 -7.48
CA ASP A 7 -17.58 -1.21 -8.30
C ASP A 7 -16.18 -1.34 -7.69
N VAL A 8 -15.61 -0.23 -7.19
CA VAL A 8 -14.32 -0.22 -6.48
C VAL A 8 -14.38 -1.06 -5.19
N ALA A 9 -15.43 -0.92 -4.41
CA ALA A 9 -15.61 -1.70 -3.17
C ALA A 9 -15.71 -3.20 -3.46
N GLN A 10 -16.44 -3.60 -4.52
CA GLN A 10 -16.51 -4.99 -4.95
C GLN A 10 -15.14 -5.52 -5.40
N LEU A 11 -14.40 -4.73 -6.18
CA LEU A 11 -13.07 -5.11 -6.68
C LEU A 11 -12.09 -5.40 -5.52
N LEU A 12 -12.15 -4.58 -4.47
CA LEU A 12 -11.36 -4.80 -3.25
C LEU A 12 -11.87 -6.00 -2.43
N ALA A 13 -13.19 -6.17 -2.30
CA ALA A 13 -13.80 -7.25 -1.52
C ALA A 13 -13.57 -8.65 -2.12
N PHE A 14 -13.50 -8.77 -3.45
CA PHE A 14 -13.24 -10.04 -4.14
C PHE A 14 -11.76 -10.32 -4.37
N GLY A 15 -10.88 -9.40 -4.01
CA GLY A 15 -9.43 -9.58 -4.14
C GLY A 15 -8.92 -10.72 -3.26
N VAL A 16 -7.92 -11.45 -3.74
CA VAL A 16 -7.24 -12.49 -2.96
C VAL A 16 -6.34 -11.80 -1.93
N ALA A 17 -6.72 -11.90 -0.66
CA ALA A 17 -5.94 -11.39 0.45
C ALA A 17 -4.55 -12.04 0.46
N THR A 18 -3.51 -11.20 0.42
CA THR A 18 -2.11 -11.64 0.35
C THR A 18 -1.32 -11.03 1.50
N PRO A 19 -0.63 -11.83 2.33
CA PRO A 19 0.25 -11.32 3.39
C PRO A 19 1.36 -10.43 2.84
N ILE A 20 1.72 -9.37 3.56
CA ILE A 20 2.80 -8.44 3.20
C ILE A 20 4.13 -9.17 3.00
N ALA A 21 4.39 -10.22 3.78
CA ALA A 21 5.62 -11.00 3.70
C ALA A 21 5.77 -11.80 2.40
N GLU A 22 4.67 -12.05 1.68
CA GLU A 22 4.64 -12.77 0.40
C GLU A 22 4.77 -11.82 -0.81
N LEU A 23 4.79 -10.51 -0.57
CA LEU A 23 4.84 -9.52 -1.63
C LEU A 23 6.23 -9.44 -2.28
N GLY A 24 6.26 -9.45 -3.61
CA GLY A 24 7.46 -9.31 -4.41
C GLY A 24 7.19 -9.52 -5.90
N PRO A 25 8.21 -9.35 -6.76
CA PRO A 25 8.06 -9.43 -8.22
C PRO A 25 7.65 -10.82 -8.72
N GLU A 26 7.89 -11.87 -7.95
CA GLU A 26 7.49 -13.25 -8.28
C GLU A 26 6.02 -13.54 -7.94
N LEU A 27 5.30 -12.58 -7.35
CA LEU A 27 3.89 -12.73 -7.01
C LEU A 27 3.04 -12.79 -8.28
N THR A 28 2.44 -13.95 -8.54
CA THR A 28 1.59 -14.18 -9.71
C THR A 28 0.23 -13.49 -9.56
N GLU A 29 -0.35 -13.03 -10.67
CA GLU A 29 -1.69 -12.42 -10.69
C GLU A 29 -1.87 -11.24 -9.71
N SER A 30 -0.87 -10.36 -9.60
CA SER A 30 -0.93 -9.19 -8.71
C SER A 30 -2.21 -8.36 -8.88
N GLN A 31 -2.74 -8.23 -10.10
CA GLN A 31 -3.98 -7.51 -10.38
C GLN A 31 -5.24 -8.08 -9.72
N LYS A 32 -5.20 -9.33 -9.24
CA LYS A 32 -6.31 -9.98 -8.52
C LYS A 32 -6.12 -9.97 -7.00
N ARG A 33 -5.04 -9.38 -6.51
CA ARG A 33 -4.64 -9.46 -5.11
C ARG A 33 -4.88 -8.14 -4.39
N VAL A 34 -5.14 -8.28 -3.09
CA VAL A 34 -5.27 -7.17 -2.17
C VAL A 34 -4.39 -7.40 -0.96
N VAL A 35 -3.90 -6.32 -0.37
CA VAL A 35 -3.17 -6.32 0.89
C VAL A 35 -3.88 -5.41 1.87
N ARG A 36 -4.06 -5.90 3.10
CA ARG A 36 -4.61 -5.12 4.21
C ARG A 36 -3.48 -4.75 5.15
N GLY A 37 -3.49 -3.53 5.66
CA GLY A 37 -2.58 -3.13 6.72
C GLY A 37 -2.93 -1.83 7.39
N GLU A 38 -2.13 -1.49 8.39
CA GLU A 38 -2.19 -0.27 9.17
C GLU A 38 -1.07 0.67 8.72
N VAL A 39 -1.40 1.93 8.47
CA VAL A 39 -0.41 2.98 8.19
C VAL A 39 0.37 3.26 9.47
N THR A 40 1.71 3.25 9.38
CA THR A 40 2.57 3.49 10.55
C THR A 40 3.37 4.79 10.44
N ILE A 41 3.80 5.15 9.24
CA ILE A 41 4.52 6.40 8.94
C ILE A 41 4.00 6.91 7.61
N THR A 42 3.73 8.21 7.51
CA THR A 42 3.39 8.90 6.26
C THR A 42 4.45 9.95 5.96
N TRP A 43 4.96 9.94 4.72
CA TRP A 43 5.64 11.07 4.11
C TRP A 43 4.59 11.83 3.28
N PRO A 44 4.17 13.04 3.72
CA PRO A 44 3.06 13.76 3.10
C PRO A 44 3.29 14.07 1.63
N TYR A 45 2.20 14.42 0.95
CA TYR A 45 2.24 14.80 -0.46
C TYR A 45 3.17 15.99 -0.69
N ASN A 46 4.10 15.84 -1.63
CA ASN A 46 4.97 16.89 -2.12
C ASN A 46 4.53 17.27 -3.54
N SER A 47 4.06 18.51 -3.70
CA SER A 47 3.54 19.02 -4.98
C SER A 47 4.61 19.24 -6.05
N VAL A 48 5.88 19.42 -5.67
CA VAL A 48 6.98 19.67 -6.61
C VAL A 48 7.33 18.42 -7.39
N ASN A 49 7.49 17.29 -6.70
CA ASN A 49 7.80 16.01 -7.33
C ASN A 49 6.56 15.09 -7.49
N LYS A 50 5.38 15.57 -7.08
CA LYS A 50 4.11 14.84 -7.11
C LYS A 50 4.23 13.46 -6.49
N SER A 51 4.76 13.40 -5.26
CA SER A 51 4.99 12.13 -4.58
C SER A 51 4.39 12.11 -3.18
N LEU A 52 3.99 10.92 -2.75
CA LEU A 52 3.54 10.61 -1.40
C LEU A 52 4.05 9.21 -1.07
N ALA A 53 4.38 8.93 0.19
CA ALA A 53 4.69 7.58 0.59
C ALA A 53 4.18 7.27 1.98
N PHE A 54 3.96 6.00 2.28
CA PHE A 54 3.68 5.55 3.63
C PHE A 54 4.20 4.13 3.87
N LEU A 55 4.34 3.76 5.14
CA LEU A 55 4.61 2.40 5.56
C LEU A 55 3.30 1.71 5.94
N LEU A 56 3.03 0.59 5.30
CA LEU A 56 1.91 -0.28 5.59
C LEU A 56 2.40 -1.48 6.41
N ALA A 57 1.72 -1.77 7.51
CA ALA A 57 2.07 -2.81 8.45
C ALA A 57 0.97 -3.85 8.58
N GLU A 58 1.36 -5.12 8.73
CA GLU A 58 0.42 -6.20 9.06
C GLU A 58 -0.32 -5.88 10.36
N PRO A 59 -1.66 -5.97 10.42
CA PRO A 59 -2.40 -5.73 11.65
C PRO A 59 -2.06 -6.76 12.74
N ASP A 60 -1.82 -8.03 12.36
CA ASP A 60 -1.34 -9.06 13.30
C ASP A 60 0.16 -8.83 13.62
N VAL A 61 0.46 -8.60 14.90
CA VAL A 61 1.82 -8.33 15.41
C VAL A 61 2.82 -9.45 15.09
N ARG A 62 2.37 -10.71 14.99
CA ARG A 62 3.23 -11.85 14.64
C ARG A 62 3.66 -11.79 13.18
N LEU A 63 2.72 -11.48 12.28
CA LEU A 63 3.01 -11.26 10.87
C LEU A 63 3.87 -10.01 10.68
N ARG A 64 3.58 -8.93 11.43
CA ARG A 64 4.35 -7.68 11.42
C ARG A 64 5.84 -7.91 11.71
N ARG A 65 6.17 -8.76 12.68
CA ARG A 65 7.55 -9.15 13.03
C ARG A 65 8.22 -10.07 12.00
N ALA A 66 7.45 -10.71 11.13
CA ALA A 66 7.93 -11.64 10.12
C ALA A 66 7.94 -10.98 8.72
N LYS A 67 8.67 -9.87 8.57
CA LYS A 67 8.71 -9.03 7.35
C LYS A 67 7.35 -8.44 6.92
N GLY A 68 6.38 -8.34 7.83
CA GLY A 68 5.05 -7.79 7.58
C GLY A 68 4.97 -6.25 7.57
N LEU A 69 5.98 -5.56 7.05
CA LEU A 69 5.96 -4.11 6.84
C LEU A 69 6.40 -3.84 5.41
N ILE A 70 5.76 -2.92 4.69
CA ILE A 70 6.15 -2.57 3.33
C ILE A 70 5.96 -1.08 3.07
N ARG A 71 6.86 -0.49 2.30
CA ARG A 71 6.70 0.89 1.84
C ARG A 71 5.82 0.92 0.59
N VAL A 72 4.85 1.83 0.59
CA VAL A 72 4.07 2.20 -0.57
C VAL A 72 4.55 3.57 -1.04
N GLN A 73 5.04 3.64 -2.28
CA GLN A 73 5.53 4.86 -2.91
C GLN A 73 4.60 5.22 -4.07
N LEU A 74 3.96 6.38 -3.96
CA LEU A 74 3.06 6.93 -4.97
C LEU A 74 3.75 8.07 -5.70
N ASN A 75 3.52 8.17 -7.00
CA ASN A 75 3.98 9.27 -7.84
C ASN A 75 2.86 9.73 -8.78
N GLY A 76 2.96 10.96 -9.28
CA GLY A 76 2.07 11.50 -10.30
C GLY A 76 0.60 11.43 -9.88
N ALA A 77 -0.25 10.90 -10.79
CA ALA A 77 -1.70 10.83 -10.59
C ALA A 77 -2.10 10.00 -9.37
N SER A 78 -1.38 8.90 -9.10
CA SER A 78 -1.67 8.07 -7.92
C SER A 78 -1.39 8.80 -6.60
N ALA A 79 -0.35 9.65 -6.56
CA ALA A 79 -0.04 10.44 -5.38
C ALA A 79 -1.07 11.56 -5.16
N GLU A 80 -1.45 12.26 -6.24
CA GLU A 80 -2.48 13.30 -6.21
C GLU A 80 -3.83 12.76 -5.71
N ALA A 81 -4.23 11.56 -6.18
CA ALA A 81 -5.48 10.92 -5.78
C ALA A 81 -5.52 10.58 -4.29
N VAL A 82 -4.40 10.13 -3.71
CA VAL A 82 -4.32 9.73 -2.30
C VAL A 82 -4.03 10.91 -1.36
N ALA A 83 -3.50 12.02 -1.88
CA ALA A 83 -3.20 13.21 -1.07
C ALA A 83 -4.42 13.71 -0.28
N GLY A 84 -5.61 13.66 -0.87
CA GLY A 84 -6.86 14.07 -0.21
C GLY A 84 -7.31 13.17 0.94
N CYS A 85 -6.79 11.94 1.03
CA CYS A 85 -7.12 11.01 2.10
C CYS A 85 -6.47 11.40 3.44
N ASN A 86 -5.42 12.23 3.44
CA ASN A 86 -4.70 12.66 4.65
C ASN A 86 -4.28 11.50 5.59
N LEU A 87 -3.73 10.43 5.02
CA LEU A 87 -3.36 9.21 5.75
C LEU A 87 -2.45 9.50 6.96
N GLY A 88 -2.90 9.08 8.14
CA GLY A 88 -2.18 9.17 9.39
C GLY A 88 -1.79 7.80 9.95
N GLY A 89 -0.94 7.81 10.98
CA GLY A 89 -0.60 6.59 11.70
C GLY A 89 -1.84 5.99 12.39
N GLY A 90 -2.04 4.68 12.24
CA GLY A 90 -3.20 3.95 12.76
C GLY A 90 -4.34 3.76 11.75
N ASP A 91 -4.35 4.50 10.63
CA ASP A 91 -5.36 4.31 9.60
C ASP A 91 -5.21 2.93 8.95
N GLU A 92 -6.32 2.21 8.77
CA GLU A 92 -6.31 0.94 8.05
C GLU A 92 -6.52 1.18 6.55
N VAL A 93 -5.75 0.48 5.75
CA VAL A 93 -5.82 0.51 4.28
C VAL A 93 -6.02 -0.90 3.75
N LEU A 94 -7.01 -1.05 2.88
CA LEU A 94 -7.12 -2.19 1.97
C LEU A 94 -6.70 -1.71 0.58
N LEU A 95 -5.62 -2.26 0.04
CA LEU A 95 -4.96 -1.82 -1.18
C LEU A 95 -4.99 -2.93 -2.23
N SER A 96 -5.48 -2.62 -3.43
CA SER A 96 -5.30 -3.49 -4.60
C SER A 96 -3.86 -3.43 -5.09
N LEU A 97 -3.32 -4.59 -5.52
CA LEU A 97 -2.02 -4.68 -6.17
C LEU A 97 -2.10 -4.52 -7.70
N ASP A 98 -3.27 -4.15 -8.24
CA ASP A 98 -3.42 -3.81 -9.65
C ASP A 98 -2.67 -2.51 -9.98
N GLY A 99 -1.81 -2.57 -10.99
CA GLY A 99 -0.94 -1.46 -11.40
C GLY A 99 0.33 -1.30 -10.55
N VAL A 100 0.64 -2.26 -9.68
CA VAL A 100 1.84 -2.22 -8.84
C VAL A 100 3.13 -2.40 -9.66
N GLY A 101 4.12 -1.56 -9.39
CA GLY A 101 5.52 -1.79 -9.72
C GLY A 101 6.28 -2.27 -8.48
N TRP A 102 7.27 -3.13 -8.68
CA TRP A 102 8.13 -3.66 -7.62
C TRP A 102 9.50 -3.00 -7.68
N GLU A 103 10.03 -2.58 -6.54
CA GLU A 103 11.40 -2.09 -6.44
C GLU A 103 12.06 -2.63 -5.17
N LYS A 104 13.37 -2.87 -5.22
CA LYS A 104 14.13 -3.21 -4.01
C LYS A 104 14.08 -2.04 -3.02
N ASP A 105 13.83 -2.36 -1.76
CA ASP A 105 13.79 -1.36 -0.69
C ASP A 105 15.16 -1.22 -0.03
N ASP A 106 16.05 -0.49 -0.72
CA ASP A 106 17.45 -0.28 -0.35
C ASP A 106 17.65 0.82 0.71
N ALA A 107 16.61 1.23 1.45
CA ALA A 107 16.77 2.30 2.43
C ALA A 107 17.86 1.93 3.48
N PRO A 108 18.92 2.77 3.61
CA PRO A 108 20.02 2.49 4.50
C PRO A 108 19.57 2.55 5.97
N ALA A 109 20.21 1.74 6.81
CA ALA A 109 19.97 1.68 8.26
C ALA A 109 18.61 1.11 8.70
N ARG A 110 18.34 -0.16 8.35
CA ARG A 110 17.26 -0.95 8.98
C ARG A 110 17.80 -2.22 9.66
N PRO A 111 17.24 -2.64 10.80
CA PRO A 111 17.52 -3.98 11.35
C PRO A 111 17.12 -5.07 10.35
N ALA A 112 18.01 -6.02 10.07
CA ALA A 112 17.72 -7.11 9.14
C ALA A 112 16.37 -7.79 9.48
N GLY A 113 15.48 -7.95 8.49
CA GLY A 113 14.18 -8.59 8.66
C GLY A 113 13.05 -7.73 9.22
N SER A 114 13.27 -6.44 9.52
CA SER A 114 12.24 -5.57 10.13
C SER A 114 11.09 -5.14 9.20
N ARG A 115 11.24 -5.30 7.88
CA ARG A 115 10.24 -5.02 6.82
C ARG A 115 10.49 -5.91 5.60
N SER A 116 9.67 -5.82 4.57
CA SER A 116 9.87 -6.46 3.26
C SER A 116 11.16 -5.97 2.59
N ASP A 117 11.75 -6.81 1.74
CA ASP A 117 12.92 -6.44 0.91
C ASP A 117 12.50 -5.68 -0.36
N TRP A 118 11.20 -5.51 -0.55
CA TRP A 118 10.57 -4.83 -1.67
C TRP A 118 9.75 -3.65 -1.18
N GLN A 119 9.54 -2.67 -2.06
CA GLN A 119 8.55 -1.61 -1.91
C GLN A 119 7.60 -1.63 -3.10
N LEU A 120 6.37 -1.16 -2.86
CA LEU A 120 5.35 -1.00 -3.88
C LEU A 120 5.49 0.38 -4.51
N LYS A 121 5.46 0.45 -5.84
CA LYS A 121 5.42 1.70 -6.60
C LYS A 121 4.13 1.79 -7.40
N PHE A 122 3.42 2.90 -7.24
CA PHE A 122 2.31 3.27 -8.11
C PHE A 122 2.58 4.65 -8.70
N SER A 123 2.24 4.83 -9.98
CA SER A 123 2.49 6.09 -10.70
C SER A 123 1.25 6.64 -11.39
N ASN A 124 0.26 5.79 -11.68
CA ASN A 124 -0.92 6.16 -12.46
C ASN A 124 -2.20 5.67 -11.78
N LYS A 125 -2.37 4.35 -11.71
CA LYS A 125 -3.54 3.70 -11.09
C LYS A 125 -3.23 3.34 -9.63
N ILE A 126 -4.19 3.59 -8.75
CA ILE A 126 -4.25 3.03 -7.40
C ILE A 126 -5.72 2.83 -7.03
N ILE A 127 -6.01 1.71 -6.37
CA ILE A 127 -7.32 1.43 -5.81
C ILE A 127 -7.10 1.09 -4.34
N LEU A 128 -7.64 1.91 -3.45
CA LEU A 128 -7.57 1.68 -2.02
C LEU A 128 -8.86 2.08 -1.33
N GLN A 129 -9.09 1.48 -0.18
CA GLN A 129 -10.09 1.89 0.78
C GLN A 129 -9.39 2.23 2.10
N VAL A 130 -9.74 3.36 2.70
CA VAL A 130 -9.23 3.79 4.00
C VAL A 130 -10.32 3.64 5.05
N SER A 131 -9.96 3.07 6.20
CA SER A 131 -10.77 3.14 7.41
C SER A 131 -10.00 3.95 8.45
N TYR A 132 -10.51 5.14 8.74
CA TYR A 132 -9.85 6.09 9.64
C TYR A 132 -9.96 5.65 11.09
N MET A 133 -8.85 5.71 11.83
CA MET A 133 -8.90 5.54 13.27
C MET A 133 -9.39 6.86 13.88
N THR A 134 -10.59 6.86 14.49
CA THR A 134 -11.22 8.04 15.09
C THR A 134 -10.89 8.17 16.57
#